data_AF-A0AAD7BSW1-F1
#
_entry.id   AF-A0AAD7BSW1-F1
#
_cell.length_a   1.000
_cell.length_b   1.000
_cell.length_c   1.000
_cell.angle_alpha   90.00
_cell.angle_beta   90.00
_cell.angle_gamma   90.00
#
_symmetry.space_group_name_H-M   'P 1'
#
loop_
_entity.id
_entity.type
_entity.pdbx_description
1 polymer ?
#
loop_
_entity_poly.entity_id
_entity_poly.type
_entity_poly.pdbx_seq_one_letter_code
_entity_poly.pdbx_strand_id
1 'polypeptide(L)'
;MSSNTRSVGDLPAVITKYHQSVATPSKDMRAIRALSHELCPICLKHTGLRRCAKCKHTSYCSTKCQKSDWPSHKIACLKIDSSLSLSKVSNTLRASLYLGRQLQGCFVLAYDLLRNQQLDKPFAARLDIGVEPVKLRDVVEIYGGRPVEKVQGIVQVNAFTPLPNRYLTETIWLCGVTTGRPWL
;
A
#
# COMPACT_ATOMS: atom_id res chain seq x y z
N MET A 1 1.31 -26.31 -35.60
CA MET A 1 0.47 -25.23 -35.02
C MET A 1 1.19 -24.73 -33.78
N SER A 2 1.97 -23.65 -33.92
CA SER A 2 2.87 -23.17 -32.88
C SER A 2 2.09 -22.34 -31.85
N SER A 3 2.00 -22.84 -30.62
CA SER A 3 1.45 -22.15 -29.46
C SER A 3 2.40 -21.03 -29.02
N ASN A 4 2.00 -19.78 -29.26
CA ASN A 4 2.74 -18.59 -28.88
C ASN A 4 2.46 -18.25 -27.40
N THR A 5 3.02 -19.03 -26.47
CA THR A 5 3.08 -18.64 -25.06
C THR A 5 4.28 -17.71 -24.86
N ARG A 6 4.05 -16.39 -24.80
CA ARG A 6 5.07 -15.44 -24.34
C ARG A 6 5.31 -15.70 -22.85
N SER A 7 6.43 -16.35 -22.53
CA SER A 7 6.94 -16.38 -21.16
C SER A 7 7.22 -14.93 -20.71
N VAL A 8 6.78 -14.58 -19.51
CA VAL A 8 6.96 -13.27 -18.85
C VAL A 8 8.42 -13.03 -18.41
N GLY A 9 9.37 -13.73 -19.03
CA GLY A 9 10.80 -13.57 -18.82
C GLY A 9 11.35 -12.60 -19.86
N ASP A 10 11.99 -11.53 -19.37
CA ASP A 10 12.69 -10.49 -20.12
C ASP A 10 11.81 -9.36 -20.67
N LEU A 11 11.51 -8.39 -19.79
CA LEU A 11 11.17 -7.05 -20.23
C LEU A 11 12.29 -6.54 -21.17
N PRO A 12 11.96 -6.00 -22.36
CA PRO A 12 12.93 -5.38 -23.25
C PRO A 12 13.87 -4.43 -22.49
N ALA A 13 15.17 -4.50 -22.76
CA ALA A 13 16.19 -3.72 -22.04
C ALA A 13 15.88 -2.21 -21.97
N VAL A 14 15.18 -1.68 -22.98
CA VAL A 14 14.67 -0.31 -23.03
C VAL A 14 13.68 -0.02 -21.89
N ILE A 15 12.73 -0.91 -21.64
CA ILE A 15 11.72 -0.76 -20.58
C ILE A 15 12.40 -0.84 -19.21
N THR A 16 13.34 -1.78 -19.04
CA THR A 16 14.13 -1.89 -17.81
C THR A 16 14.92 -0.61 -17.51
N LYS A 17 15.60 -0.04 -18.52
CA LYS A 17 16.35 1.21 -18.38
C LYS A 17 15.44 2.39 -18.03
N TYR A 18 14.26 2.48 -18.64
CA TYR A 18 13.27 3.50 -18.31
C TYR A 18 12.79 3.37 -16.85
N HIS A 19 12.39 2.17 -16.42
CA HIS A 19 11.95 1.94 -15.05
C HIS A 19 13.03 2.26 -14.00
N GLN A 20 14.30 1.97 -14.30
CA GLN A 20 15.43 2.37 -13.46
C GLN A 20 15.57 3.89 -13.41
N SER A 21 15.39 4.59 -14.54
CA SER A 21 15.52 6.06 -14.61
C SER A 21 14.41 6.81 -13.86
N VAL A 22 13.20 6.24 -13.78
CA VAL A 22 12.06 6.85 -13.07
C VAL A 22 11.93 6.35 -11.62
N ALA A 23 12.76 5.39 -11.21
CA ALA A 23 12.75 4.88 -9.84
C ALA A 23 13.09 6.01 -8.85
N THR A 24 12.32 6.11 -7.78
CA THR A 24 12.56 7.12 -6.74
C THR A 24 13.88 6.81 -6.02
N PRO A 25 14.86 7.74 -6.01
CA PRO A 25 16.14 7.51 -5.35
C PRO A 25 15.99 7.15 -3.87
N SER A 26 16.83 6.25 -3.36
CA SER A 26 16.76 5.79 -1.97
C SER A 26 16.86 6.91 -0.94
N LYS A 27 17.56 8.01 -1.25
CA LYS A 27 17.63 9.20 -0.39
C LYS A 27 16.25 9.86 -0.25
N ASP A 28 15.55 10.02 -1.36
CA ASP A 28 14.23 10.64 -1.41
C ASP A 28 13.19 9.73 -0.78
N MET A 29 13.27 8.41 -1.04
CA MET A 29 12.45 7.40 -0.36
C MET A 29 12.56 7.52 1.17
N ARG A 30 13.77 7.75 1.71
CA ARG A 30 13.97 7.97 3.16
C ARG A 30 13.38 9.29 3.63
N ALA A 31 13.57 10.37 2.87
CA ALA A 31 13.00 11.67 3.20
C ALA A 31 11.46 11.64 3.21
N ILE A 32 10.83 11.02 2.21
CA ILE A 32 9.36 10.88 2.13
C ILE A 32 8.83 10.04 3.29
N ARG A 33 9.52 8.95 3.66
CA ARG A 33 9.16 8.17 4.84
C ARG A 33 9.23 8.99 6.12
N ALA A 34 10.22 9.86 6.26
CA ALA A 34 10.34 10.74 7.42
C ALA A 34 9.23 11.81 7.47
N LEU A 35 8.73 12.25 6.32
CA LEU A 35 7.59 13.17 6.21
C LEU A 35 6.23 12.48 6.38
N SER A 36 6.19 11.15 6.30
CA SER A 36 4.94 10.39 6.41
C SER A 36 4.58 10.19 7.88
N HIS A 37 3.51 10.84 8.34
CA HIS A 37 3.00 10.65 9.68
C HIS A 37 2.02 9.48 9.75
N GLU A 38 2.14 8.65 10.78
CA GLU A 38 1.05 7.76 11.19
C GLU A 38 -0.14 8.63 11.65
N LEU A 39 -1.37 8.22 11.33
CA LEU A 39 -2.61 8.89 11.74
C LEU A 39 -3.44 7.95 12.60
N CYS A 40 -4.17 8.50 13.58
CA CYS A 40 -5.20 7.74 14.27
C CYS A 40 -6.32 7.41 13.30
N PRO A 41 -6.73 6.14 13.15
CA PRO A 41 -7.77 5.77 12.19
C PRO A 41 -9.12 6.44 12.50
N ILE A 42 -9.45 6.61 13.79
CA ILE A 42 -10.77 7.11 14.21
C ILE A 42 -10.90 8.64 14.08
N CYS A 43 -9.85 9.39 14.41
CA CYS A 43 -9.94 10.86 14.53
C CYS A 43 -8.87 11.61 13.72
N LEU A 44 -8.03 10.90 12.96
CA LEU A 44 -6.99 11.44 12.09
C LEU A 44 -5.90 12.28 12.79
N LYS A 45 -5.85 12.29 14.13
CA LYS A 45 -4.78 12.93 14.89
C LYS A 45 -3.44 12.24 14.59
N HIS A 46 -2.38 13.02 14.37
CA HIS A 46 -1.03 12.53 14.03
C HIS A 46 -0.04 12.59 15.21
N THR A 47 -0.45 13.13 16.36
CA THR A 47 0.39 13.27 17.56
C THR A 47 -0.08 12.41 18.72
N GLY A 48 0.86 12.00 19.58
CA GLY A 48 0.56 11.20 20.78
C GLY A 48 0.05 9.79 20.46
N LEU A 49 0.44 9.25 19.31
CA LEU A 49 -0.01 7.95 18.83
C LEU A 49 0.66 6.80 19.57
N ARG A 50 -0.14 5.78 19.90
CA ARG A 50 0.29 4.54 20.57
C ARG A 50 -0.08 3.36 19.69
N ARG A 51 0.91 2.53 19.36
CA ARG A 51 0.71 1.31 18.59
C ARG A 51 -0.13 0.30 19.37
N CYS A 52 -1.00 -0.42 18.66
CA CYS A 52 -1.70 -1.56 19.20
C CYS A 52 -0.67 -2.56 19.76
N ALA A 53 -0.80 -2.94 21.04
CA ALA A 53 0.17 -3.81 21.71
C ALA A 53 0.31 -5.20 21.05
N LYS A 54 -0.77 -5.68 20.41
CA LYS A 54 -0.83 -7.00 19.77
C LYS A 54 -0.18 -7.00 18.39
N CYS A 55 -0.74 -6.26 17.42
CA CYS A 55 -0.25 -6.30 16.04
C CYS A 55 0.90 -5.31 15.76
N LYS A 56 1.09 -4.30 16.61
CA LYS A 56 2.07 -3.20 16.45
C LYS A 56 1.96 -2.45 15.11
N HIS A 57 0.86 -2.63 14.39
CA HIS A 57 0.66 -2.11 13.03
C HIS A 57 -0.17 -0.82 13.01
N THR A 58 -1.31 -0.81 13.69
CA THR A 58 -2.20 0.36 13.76
C THR A 58 -1.91 1.17 15.02
N SER A 59 -1.90 2.50 14.89
CA SER A 59 -1.64 3.42 15.98
C SER A 59 -2.85 4.28 16.31
N TYR A 60 -3.13 4.47 17.60
CA TYR A 60 -4.28 5.23 18.09
C TYR A 60 -3.84 6.36 19.01
N CYS A 61 -4.51 7.51 18.98
CA CYS A 61 -4.19 8.61 19.89
C CYS A 61 -4.69 8.37 21.33
N SER A 62 -5.58 7.39 21.53
CA SER A 62 -6.17 7.06 22.83
C SER A 62 -6.74 5.64 22.85
N THR A 63 -6.90 5.09 24.05
CA THR A 63 -7.60 3.81 24.28
C THR A 63 -9.08 3.88 23.87
N LYS A 64 -9.71 5.06 23.94
CA LYS A 64 -11.08 5.27 23.45
C LYS A 64 -11.18 5.04 21.94
N CYS A 65 -10.26 5.62 21.16
CA CYS A 65 -10.20 5.39 19.71
C CYS A 65 -9.92 3.92 19.39
N GLN A 66 -8.99 3.28 20.09
CA GLN A 66 -8.71 1.85 19.89
C GLN A 66 -9.92 0.96 20.17
N LYS A 67 -10.64 1.20 21.28
CA LYS A 67 -11.86 0.43 21.63
C LYS A 67 -12.97 0.66 20.61
N SER A 68 -13.12 1.89 20.11
CA SER A 68 -14.11 2.22 19.08
C SER A 68 -13.82 1.51 17.75
N ASP A 69 -12.55 1.35 17.38
CA ASP A 69 -12.14 0.65 16.17
C ASP A 69 -12.06 -0.88 16.34
N TRP A 70 -12.18 -1.40 17.57
CA TRP A 70 -11.94 -2.81 17.84
C TRP A 70 -12.80 -3.79 17.02
N PRO A 71 -14.11 -3.55 16.78
CA PRO A 71 -14.92 -4.46 15.98
C PRO A 71 -14.38 -4.69 14.55
N SER A 72 -13.88 -3.63 13.91
CA SER A 72 -13.20 -3.68 12.59
C SER A 72 -11.78 -4.23 12.74
N HIS A 73 -10.99 -3.60 13.61
CA HIS A 73 -9.58 -3.88 13.77
C HIS A 73 -9.28 -5.32 14.18
N LYS A 74 -10.15 -5.97 14.96
CA LYS A 74 -9.92 -7.32 15.49
C LYS A 74 -9.58 -8.33 14.39
N ILE A 75 -10.26 -8.26 13.25
CA ILE A 75 -10.05 -9.20 12.13
C ILE A 75 -8.64 -9.04 11.57
N ALA A 76 -8.25 -7.80 11.26
CA ALA A 76 -6.91 -7.50 10.75
C ALA A 76 -5.82 -7.75 11.80
N CYS A 77 -6.08 -7.40 13.07
CA CYS A 77 -5.16 -7.57 14.19
C CYS A 77 -4.78 -9.02 14.46
N LEU A 78 -5.66 -9.98 14.11
CA LEU A 78 -5.43 -11.41 14.29
C LEU A 78 -4.69 -12.06 13.10
N LYS A 79 -4.77 -11.46 11.91
CA LYS A 79 -4.26 -12.03 10.65
C LYS A 79 -2.83 -11.59 10.29
N ILE A 80 -2.29 -10.58 10.99
CA ILE A 80 -0.92 -10.12 10.75
C ILE A 80 0.04 -11.10 11.41
N ASP A 81 0.49 -12.08 10.63
CA ASP A 81 1.67 -12.86 10.96
C ASP A 81 2.92 -12.02 10.67
N SER A 82 3.89 -12.10 11.58
CA SER A 82 5.10 -11.26 11.57
C SER A 82 6.03 -11.48 10.36
N SER A 83 5.77 -12.53 9.57
CA SER A 83 6.58 -13.00 8.44
C SER A 83 6.41 -12.17 7.16
N LEU A 84 5.21 -11.67 6.87
CA LEU A 84 4.94 -10.75 5.75
C LEU A 84 4.62 -9.37 6.30
N SER A 85 5.66 -8.56 6.45
CA SER A 85 5.50 -7.17 6.91
C SER A 85 4.85 -6.33 5.81
N LEU A 86 3.53 -6.45 5.65
CA LEU A 86 2.70 -5.64 4.75
C LEU A 86 2.88 -4.14 5.01
N SER A 87 3.27 -3.76 6.24
CA SER A 87 3.71 -2.39 6.54
C SER A 87 4.93 -1.97 5.74
N LYS A 88 5.92 -2.84 5.49
CA LYS A 88 7.07 -2.53 4.63
C LYS A 88 6.65 -2.34 3.17
N VAL A 89 5.75 -3.19 2.66
CA VAL A 89 5.22 -3.04 1.29
C VAL A 89 4.45 -1.74 1.16
N SER A 90 3.50 -1.50 2.07
CA SER A 90 2.70 -0.27 2.12
C SER A 90 3.58 0.99 2.25
N ASN A 91 4.58 0.98 3.13
CA ASN A 91 5.53 2.08 3.28
C ASN A 91 6.45 2.25 2.06
N THR A 92 6.74 1.18 1.34
CA THR A 92 7.54 1.24 0.11
C THR A 92 6.72 1.81 -1.04
N LEU A 93 5.46 1.40 -1.19
CA LEU A 93 4.54 1.97 -2.18
C LEU A 93 4.31 3.47 -1.92
N ARG A 94 4.10 3.87 -0.65
CA ARG A 94 3.97 5.30 -0.29
C ARG A 94 5.22 6.11 -0.56
N ALA A 95 6.38 5.56 -0.24
CA ALA A 95 7.63 6.27 -0.41
C ALA A 95 8.04 6.41 -1.88
N SER A 96 7.58 5.50 -2.74
CA SER A 96 7.85 5.54 -4.17
C SER A 96 6.93 6.54 -4.86
N LEU A 97 7.50 7.68 -5.27
CA LEU A 97 6.75 8.73 -5.97
C LEU A 97 6.20 8.23 -7.30
N TYR A 98 6.99 7.44 -8.04
CA TYR A 98 6.57 6.89 -9.33
C TYR A 98 5.39 5.94 -9.17
N LEU A 99 5.54 4.91 -8.31
CA LEU A 99 4.46 3.94 -8.09
C LEU A 99 3.22 4.61 -7.48
N GLY A 100 3.41 5.53 -6.52
CA GLY A 100 2.32 6.29 -5.92
C GLY A 100 1.52 7.09 -6.96
N ARG A 101 2.19 7.80 -7.87
CA ARG A 101 1.51 8.55 -8.95
C ARG A 101 0.80 7.63 -9.94
N GLN A 102 1.42 6.52 -10.32
CA GLN A 102 0.79 5.56 -11.25
C GLN A 102 -0.47 4.94 -10.63
N LEU A 103 -0.40 4.50 -9.37
CA LEU A 103 -1.55 3.97 -8.64
C LEU A 103 -2.65 5.02 -8.50
N GLN A 104 -2.30 6.27 -8.19
CA GLN A 104 -3.26 7.38 -8.13
C GLN A 104 -3.94 7.62 -9.49
N GLY A 105 -3.18 7.59 -10.59
CA GLY A 105 -3.72 7.71 -11.94
C GLY A 105 -4.70 6.57 -12.28
N CYS A 106 -4.30 5.32 -12.02
CA CYS A 106 -5.19 4.16 -12.19
C CYS A 106 -6.46 4.31 -11.36
N PHE A 107 -6.34 4.81 -10.14
CA PHE A 107 -7.46 5.01 -9.23
C PHE A 107 -8.44 6.09 -9.73
N VAL A 108 -7.92 7.22 -10.19
CA VAL A 108 -8.72 8.31 -10.78
C VAL A 108 -9.50 7.81 -12.00
N LEU A 109 -8.85 7.03 -12.87
CA LEU A 109 -9.47 6.49 -14.07
C LEU A 109 -10.49 5.40 -13.75
N ALA A 110 -10.19 4.49 -12.83
CA ALA A 110 -11.08 3.37 -12.46
C ALA A 110 -12.43 3.82 -11.90
N TYR A 111 -12.49 5.01 -11.29
CA TYR A 111 -13.71 5.58 -10.71
C TYR A 111 -14.19 6.87 -11.37
N ASP A 112 -13.61 7.23 -12.51
CA ASP A 112 -13.97 8.43 -13.28
C ASP A 112 -14.02 9.70 -12.40
N LEU A 113 -13.04 9.86 -11.50
CA LEU A 113 -13.02 10.94 -10.51
C LEU A 113 -12.80 12.32 -11.13
N LEU A 114 -12.37 12.37 -12.40
CA LEU A 114 -12.26 13.63 -13.16
C LEU A 114 -13.64 14.21 -13.52
N ARG A 115 -14.65 13.35 -13.68
CA ARG A 115 -16.01 13.77 -14.04
C ARG A 115 -16.95 13.76 -12.84
N ASN A 116 -16.72 12.84 -11.89
CA ASN A 116 -17.55 12.66 -10.70
C ASN A 116 -16.85 13.15 -9.43
N GLN A 117 -16.38 14.39 -9.45
CA GLN A 117 -15.56 14.93 -8.36
C GLN A 117 -16.43 15.26 -7.12
N GLN A 118 -16.22 14.53 -6.03
CA GLN A 118 -16.74 14.89 -4.70
C GLN A 118 -15.63 15.58 -3.90
N LEU A 119 -15.58 16.90 -3.97
CA LEU A 119 -14.55 17.71 -3.31
C LEU A 119 -14.76 17.86 -1.80
N ASP A 120 -15.99 17.62 -1.33
CA ASP A 120 -16.38 17.73 0.09
C ASP A 120 -15.91 16.53 0.91
N LYS A 121 -15.59 15.41 0.27
CA LYS A 121 -15.28 14.14 0.95
C LYS A 121 -14.08 13.45 0.31
N PRO A 122 -13.10 13.00 1.12
CA PRO A 122 -12.02 12.18 0.61
C PRO A 122 -12.59 10.85 0.08
N PHE A 123 -12.31 10.55 -1.18
CA PHE A 123 -12.60 9.24 -1.76
C PHE A 123 -11.45 8.27 -1.43
N ALA A 124 -11.80 7.10 -0.91
CA ALA A 124 -10.83 6.06 -0.55
C ALA A 124 -11.26 4.69 -1.05
N ALA A 125 -10.28 3.85 -1.33
CA ALA A 125 -10.49 2.46 -1.68
C ALA A 125 -9.39 1.58 -1.12
N ARG A 126 -9.76 0.32 -0.89
CA ARG A 126 -8.83 -0.75 -0.60
C ARG A 126 -8.14 -1.15 -1.91
N LEU A 127 -6.81 -1.16 -1.90
CA LEU A 127 -5.97 -1.67 -2.99
C LEU A 127 -5.62 -3.13 -2.69
N ASP A 128 -6.12 -4.05 -3.51
CA ASP A 128 -5.84 -5.47 -3.41
C ASP A 128 -4.60 -5.81 -4.25
N ILE A 129 -3.56 -6.33 -3.59
CA ILE A 129 -2.26 -6.63 -4.20
C ILE A 129 -2.00 -8.14 -4.16
N GLY A 130 -1.69 -8.73 -5.31
CA GLY A 130 -1.13 -10.06 -5.43
C GLY A 130 0.40 -10.02 -5.50
N VAL A 131 1.07 -10.99 -4.89
CA VAL A 131 2.51 -11.22 -5.12
C VAL A 131 2.64 -12.59 -5.74
N GLU A 132 3.06 -12.63 -7.00
CA GLU A 132 3.28 -13.86 -7.75
C GLU A 132 4.79 -14.14 -7.83
N PRO A 133 5.29 -15.17 -7.13
CA PRO A 133 6.70 -15.48 -7.12
C PRO A 133 7.12 -16.21 -8.39
N VAL A 134 8.35 -15.95 -8.84
CA VAL A 134 8.95 -16.65 -9.99
C VAL A 134 9.12 -18.14 -9.68
N LYS A 135 9.39 -18.48 -8.42
CA LYS A 135 9.60 -19.86 -7.95
C LYS A 135 8.55 -20.22 -6.90
N LEU A 136 7.67 -21.15 -7.25
CA LEU A 136 6.71 -21.71 -6.29
C LEU A 136 7.39 -22.38 -5.08
N ARG A 137 8.63 -22.85 -5.24
CA ARG A 137 9.41 -23.43 -4.13
C ARG A 137 9.60 -22.43 -2.98
N ASP A 138 9.86 -21.15 -3.30
CA ASP A 138 10.07 -20.11 -2.29
C ASP A 138 8.80 -19.95 -1.42
N VAL A 139 7.61 -20.11 -2.01
CA VAL A 139 6.33 -20.09 -1.30
C VAL A 139 6.21 -21.26 -0.36
N VAL A 140 6.46 -22.47 -0.85
CA VAL A 140 6.39 -23.70 -0.05
C VAL A 140 7.38 -23.65 1.12
N GLU A 141 8.57 -23.10 0.90
CA GLU A 141 9.58 -22.93 1.95
C GLU A 141 9.12 -21.91 3.01
N ILE A 142 8.56 -20.78 2.59
CA ILE A 142 7.98 -19.78 3.51
C ILE A 142 6.84 -20.39 4.34
N TYR A 143 5.90 -21.09 3.71
CA TYR A 143 4.80 -21.77 4.42
C TYR A 143 5.30 -22.88 5.35
N GLY A 144 6.40 -23.54 4.98
CA GLY A 144 7.09 -24.52 5.81
C GLY A 144 7.96 -23.93 6.93
N GLY A 145 7.95 -22.60 7.12
CA GLY A 145 8.71 -21.92 8.17
C GLY A 145 10.22 -21.84 7.89
N ARG A 146 10.66 -22.13 6.66
CA ARG A 146 12.07 -22.01 6.29
C ARG A 146 12.37 -20.58 5.85
N PRO A 147 13.50 -20.00 6.28
CA PRO A 147 13.90 -18.67 5.86
C PRO A 147 14.30 -18.67 4.38
N VAL A 148 13.70 -17.76 3.61
CA VAL A 148 14.09 -17.45 2.22
C VAL A 148 14.68 -16.04 2.19
N GLU A 149 15.91 -15.88 1.69
CA GLU A 149 16.60 -14.57 1.73
C GLU A 149 15.95 -13.52 0.82
N LYS A 150 15.59 -13.90 -0.41
CA LYS A 150 15.00 -13.01 -1.42
C LYS A 150 14.04 -13.77 -2.31
N VAL A 151 12.76 -13.38 -2.28
CA VAL A 151 11.76 -13.86 -3.24
C VAL A 151 11.75 -12.91 -4.42
N GLN A 152 12.02 -13.45 -5.62
CA GLN A 152 11.77 -12.72 -6.86
C GLN A 152 10.34 -13.00 -7.32
N GLY A 153 9.65 -11.97 -7.79
CA GLY A 153 8.25 -12.08 -8.17
C GLY A 153 7.71 -10.80 -8.77
N ILE A 154 6.47 -10.87 -9.22
CA ILE A 154 5.69 -9.76 -9.74
C ILE A 154 4.69 -9.33 -8.67
N VAL A 155 4.60 -8.03 -8.46
CA VAL A 155 3.54 -7.42 -7.65
C VAL A 155 2.42 -7.00 -8.60
N GLN A 156 1.25 -7.59 -8.44
CA GLN A 156 0.06 -7.34 -9.25
C GLN A 156 -0.93 -6.47 -8.48
N VAL A 157 -1.52 -5.49 -9.17
CA VAL A 157 -2.68 -4.75 -8.67
C VAL A 157 -3.92 -5.49 -9.16
N ASN A 158 -4.66 -6.11 -8.25
CA ASN A 158 -5.79 -6.97 -8.60
C ASN A 158 -7.10 -6.21 -8.65
N ALA A 159 -7.34 -5.34 -7.68
CA ALA A 159 -8.56 -4.56 -7.61
C ALA A 159 -8.39 -3.28 -6.77
N PHE A 160 -9.23 -2.29 -7.07
CA PHE A 160 -9.59 -1.24 -6.14
C PHE A 160 -11.02 -1.51 -5.67
N THR A 161 -11.28 -1.42 -4.37
CA THR A 161 -12.63 -1.58 -3.80
C THR A 161 -12.98 -0.33 -2.99
N PRO A 162 -14.01 0.46 -3.36
CA PRO A 162 -14.36 1.67 -2.64
C PRO A 162 -14.63 1.37 -1.17
N LEU A 163 -14.08 2.20 -0.30
CA LEU A 163 -14.32 2.13 1.12
C LEU A 163 -15.43 3.12 1.46
N PRO A 164 -16.44 2.72 2.24
CA PRO A 164 -17.43 3.68 2.69
C PRO A 164 -16.73 4.78 3.50
N ASN A 165 -17.30 5.99 3.52
CA ASN A 165 -16.64 7.19 4.06
C ASN A 165 -16.21 7.08 5.55
N ARG A 166 -16.70 6.05 6.26
CA ARG A 166 -16.34 5.70 7.65
C ARG A 166 -15.07 4.84 7.78
N TYR A 167 -14.53 4.34 6.66
CA TYR A 167 -13.49 3.29 6.59
C TYR A 167 -12.14 3.78 6.09
N LEU A 168 -11.87 5.09 6.16
CA LEU A 168 -10.51 5.65 6.03
C LEU A 168 -9.51 5.07 7.06
N THR A 169 -10.00 4.21 7.96
CA THR A 169 -9.34 3.64 9.13
C THR A 169 -8.47 2.42 8.83
N GLU A 170 -8.72 1.68 7.73
CA GLU A 170 -8.04 0.41 7.48
C GLU A 170 -7.33 0.35 6.13
N THR A 171 -6.04 0.65 6.18
CA THR A 171 -4.99 0.19 5.27
C THR A 171 -4.97 0.82 3.86
N ILE A 172 -3.82 1.42 3.54
CA ILE A 172 -3.42 2.02 2.24
C ILE A 172 -3.99 3.42 1.98
N TRP A 173 -3.41 4.37 2.70
CA TRP A 173 -3.41 5.78 2.30
C TRP A 173 -2.43 5.98 1.12
N LEU A 174 -2.95 6.13 -0.09
CA LEU A 174 -2.31 6.92 -1.15
C LEU A 174 -2.93 8.33 -1.15
N CYS A 175 -3.01 8.97 0.02
CA CYS A 175 -3.21 10.41 0.05
C CYS A 175 -1.82 11.02 0.13
N GLY A 176 -1.29 11.41 -1.03
CA GLY A 176 -0.16 12.32 -1.07
C GLY A 176 -0.56 13.56 -0.27
N VAL A 177 0.29 13.94 0.68
CA VAL A 177 0.22 15.24 1.34
C VAL A 177 0.42 16.29 0.25
N THR A 178 -0.66 16.71 -0.40
CA THR A 178 -0.65 17.98 -1.13
C THR A 178 -0.72 19.05 -0.07
N THR A 179 0.46 19.53 0.29
CA THR A 179 0.69 20.81 0.97
C THR A 179 -0.41 21.79 0.62
N GLY A 180 -1.06 22.38 1.62
CA GLY A 180 -2.24 23.23 1.51
C GLY A 180 -2.07 24.40 0.54
N ARG A 181 -2.32 24.15 -0.74
CA ARG A 181 -2.64 25.15 -1.74
C ARG A 181 -3.92 24.72 -2.43
N PRO A 182 -4.94 25.60 -2.50
CA PRO A 182 -6.11 25.35 -3.33
C PRO A 182 -5.66 25.22 -4.78
N TRP A 183 -6.24 24.23 -5.47
CA TRP A 183 -6.05 24.03 -6.90
C TRP A 183 -6.58 25.26 -7.63
N LEU A 184 -5.67 26.06 -8.20
CA LEU A 184 -5.93 26.99 -9.31
C LEU A 184 -5.24 26.39 -10.54
#